data_AF-A0A0D0A2K1-F1
#
_entry.id   AF-A0A0D0A2K1-F1
#
_cell.length_a   1.000
_cell.length_b   1.000
_cell.length_c   1.000
_cell.angle_alpha   90.00
_cell.angle_beta   90.00
_cell.angle_gamma   90.00
#
_symmetry.space_group_name_H-M   'P 1'
#
loop_
_entity.id
_entity.type
_entity.pdbx_description
1 polymer ?
#
loop_
_entity_poly.entity_id
_entity_poly.type
_entity_poly.pdbx_seq_one_letter_code
_entity_poly.pdbx_strand_id
1 'polypeptide(L)'
;MMQLSHGIYKFLNRQSGTAMDVVGDSIVGMPPSLSETQKWEIMPLGDGFMIRNVQTQKYLSVKTLFRTSPVVATSYPTAWHINRVYLPDENAVFYE
;
A
#
# COMPACT_ATOMS: atom_id res chain seq x y z
N MET A 1 20.02 -8.59 -6.63
CA MET A 1 18.77 -8.45 -5.86
C MET A 1 18.02 -7.26 -6.46
N MET A 2 16.82 -7.44 -7.03
CA MET A 2 16.09 -6.32 -7.64
C MET A 2 15.46 -5.47 -6.53
N GLN A 3 15.96 -4.24 -6.38
CA GLN A 3 15.45 -3.23 -5.46
C GLN A 3 14.08 -2.74 -5.94
N LEU A 4 13.16 -2.46 -5.01
CA LEU A 4 11.89 -1.81 -5.34
C LEU A 4 12.21 -0.42 -5.91
N SER A 5 11.93 -0.21 -7.20
CA SER A 5 12.16 1.07 -7.87
C SER A 5 11.14 2.12 -7.40
N HIS A 6 11.53 3.40 -7.43
CA HIS A 6 10.54 4.47 -7.39
C HIS A 6 9.62 4.34 -8.61
N GLY A 7 8.31 4.40 -8.39
CA GLY A 7 7.33 4.40 -9.47
C GLY A 7 5.90 4.43 -8.97
N ILE A 8 4.96 4.39 -9.91
CA ILE A 8 3.54 4.25 -9.65
C ILE A 8 3.16 2.77 -9.68
N TYR A 9 2.54 2.31 -8.60
CA TYR A 9 2.13 0.95 -8.37
C TYR A 9 0.63 0.86 -8.12
N LYS A 10 0.10 -0.35 -8.30
CA LYS A 10 -1.21 -0.76 -7.79
C LYS A 10 -0.99 -1.89 -6.79
N PHE A 11 -1.50 -1.73 -5.58
CA PHE A 11 -1.46 -2.78 -4.57
C PHE A 11 -2.70 -3.67 -4.71
N LEU A 12 -2.49 -4.96 -4.92
CA LEU A 12 -3.54 -5.96 -4.98
C LEU A 12 -3.49 -6.82 -3.72
N ASN A 13 -4.60 -6.89 -3.00
CA ASN A 13 -4.77 -7.89 -1.97
C ASN A 13 -4.96 -9.24 -2.66
N ARG A 14 -3.99 -10.13 -2.48
CA ARG A 14 -3.96 -11.44 -3.11
C ARG A 14 -5.13 -12.34 -2.69
N GLN A 15 -5.60 -12.25 -1.44
CA GLN A 15 -6.66 -13.10 -0.92
C GLN A 15 -8.03 -12.70 -1.46
N SER A 16 -8.33 -11.40 -1.53
CA SER A 16 -9.64 -10.90 -1.97
C SER A 16 -9.68 -10.53 -3.46
N GLY A 17 -8.53 -10.42 -4.13
CA GLY A 17 -8.43 -9.91 -5.50
C GLY A 17 -8.74 -8.42 -5.64
N THR A 18 -8.89 -7.70 -4.54
CA THR A 18 -9.23 -6.27 -4.54
C THR A 18 -7.98 -5.39 -4.62
N ALA A 19 -8.11 -4.22 -5.24
CA ALA A 19 -7.10 -3.18 -5.23
C ALA A 19 -7.25 -2.28 -4.00
N MET A 20 -6.12 -1.82 -3.46
CA MET A 20 -6.10 -0.81 -2.40
C MET A 20 -6.53 0.55 -2.96
N ASP A 21 -7.66 1.04 -2.47
CA ASP A 21 -8.32 2.26 -2.93
C ASP A 21 -8.44 3.27 -1.78
N VAL A 22 -8.42 4.56 -2.10
CA VAL A 22 -8.65 5.63 -1.13
C VAL A 22 -10.04 6.25 -1.34
N VAL A 23 -10.83 6.27 -0.26
CA VAL A 23 -12.15 6.90 -0.23
C VAL A 23 -12.20 7.87 0.95
N GLY A 24 -12.11 9.17 0.66
CA GLY A 24 -11.88 10.19 1.67
C GLY A 24 -10.51 10.01 2.33
N ASP A 25 -10.49 9.67 3.62
CA ASP A 25 -9.27 9.32 4.38
C ASP A 25 -9.14 7.81 4.65
N SER A 26 -10.12 7.03 4.21
CA SER A 26 -10.17 5.59 4.46
C SER A 26 -9.47 4.83 3.34
N ILE A 27 -8.79 3.75 3.73
CA ILE A 27 -8.22 2.77 2.81
C ILE A 27 -9.15 1.57 2.75
N VAL A 28 -9.61 1.23 1.55
CA VAL A 28 -10.58 0.16 1.32
C VAL A 28 -10.14 -0.76 0.19
N GLY A 29 -10.65 -1.99 0.17
CA GLY A 29 -10.46 -2.91 -0.95
C GLY A 29 -11.61 -2.78 -1.94
N MET A 30 -11.33 -2.40 -3.18
CA MET A 30 -12.32 -2.28 -4.27
C MET A 30 -11.93 -3.14 -5.48
N PRO A 31 -12.88 -3.48 -6.38
CA PRO A 31 -12.52 -4.11 -7.65
C PRO A 31 -11.43 -3.32 -8.40
N PRO A 32 -10.41 -3.97 -8.97
CA PRO A 32 -9.36 -3.27 -9.70
C PRO A 32 -9.92 -2.45 -10.86
N SER A 33 -9.53 -1.18 -10.94
CA SER A 33 -9.97 -0.23 -11.96
C SER A 33 -8.80 0.64 -12.46
N LEU A 34 -9.03 1.54 -13.42
CA LEU A 34 -8.02 2.50 -13.87
C LEU A 34 -7.99 3.80 -13.02
N SER A 35 -8.78 3.87 -11.95
CA SER A 35 -8.89 5.04 -11.09
C SER A 35 -7.55 5.46 -10.49
N GLU A 36 -7.28 6.77 -10.48
CA GLU A 36 -6.11 7.36 -9.82
C GLU A 36 -6.15 7.16 -8.29
N THR A 37 -7.34 6.92 -7.71
CA THR A 37 -7.50 6.55 -6.30
C THR A 37 -6.89 5.17 -5.97
N GLN A 38 -6.67 4.31 -6.97
CA GLN A 38 -6.01 3.01 -6.82
C GLN A 38 -4.53 3.02 -7.24
N LYS A 39 -3.98 4.18 -7.58
CA LYS A 39 -2.58 4.34 -7.98
C LYS A 39 -1.78 4.97 -6.85
N TRP A 40 -0.65 4.34 -6.55
CA TRP A 40 0.19 4.66 -5.40
C TRP A 40 1.63 4.82 -5.82
N GLU A 41 2.18 6.01 -5.62
CA GLU A 41 3.58 6.29 -5.84
C GLU A 41 4.40 5.83 -4.63
N ILE A 42 5.41 5.00 -4.89
CA ILE A 42 6.39 4.57 -3.87
C ILE A 42 7.68 5.35 -4.10
N MET A 43 8.14 6.05 -3.06
CA MET A 43 9.37 6.86 -3.09
C MET A 43 10.22 6.57 -1.85
N PRO A 44 11.56 6.69 -1.92
CA PRO A 44 12.42 6.58 -0.75
C PRO A 44 12.05 7.62 0.33
N LEU A 45 12.08 7.21 1.60
CA LEU A 45 11.97 8.08 2.78
C LEU A 45 12.83 7.53 3.92
N GLY A 46 14.02 8.12 4.11
CA GLY A 46 15.01 7.60 5.05
C GLY A 46 15.41 6.16 4.71
N ASP A 47 15.34 5.27 5.71
CA ASP A 47 15.65 3.85 5.55
C ASP A 47 14.47 3.02 4.97
N GLY A 48 13.33 3.67 4.70
CA GLY A 48 12.14 3.03 4.16
C GLY A 48 11.59 3.74 2.94
N PHE A 49 10.29 3.59 2.73
CA PHE A 49 9.56 4.19 1.62
C PHE A 49 8.34 4.96 2.12
N MET A 50 8.06 6.10 1.51
CA MET A 50 6.74 6.71 1.58
C MET A 50 5.87 6.20 0.43
N ILE A 51 4.58 6.04 0.71
CA ILE A 51 3.59 5.55 -0.24
C ILE A 51 2.52 6.63 -0.35
N ARG A 52 2.42 7.30 -1.50
CA ARG A 52 1.53 8.44 -1.74
C ARG A 52 0.47 8.09 -2.77
N ASN A 53 -0.78 8.39 -2.49
CA ASN A 53 -1.85 8.22 -3.48
C ASN A 53 -1.75 9.28 -4.58
N VAL A 54 -1.89 8.89 -5.84
CA VAL A 54 -1.75 9.80 -7.00
C VAL A 54 -2.87 10.84 -7.05
N GLN A 55 -4.11 10.48 -6.73
CA GLN A 55 -5.23 11.44 -6.79
C GLN A 55 -5.26 12.41 -5.60
N THR A 56 -5.18 11.88 -4.38
CA THR A 56 -5.40 12.67 -3.16
C THR A 56 -4.12 13.34 -2.65
N GLN A 57 -2.95 12.93 -3.14
CA GLN A 57 -1.63 13.35 -2.65
C GLN A 57 -1.37 13.03 -1.17
N LYS A 58 -2.25 12.24 -0.54
CA LYS A 58 -2.12 11.78 0.84
C LYS A 58 -1.24 10.53 0.91
N TYR A 59 -0.58 10.37 2.04
CA TYR A 59 0.32 9.25 2.34
C TYR A 59 -0.40 8.15 3.10
N LEU A 60 -0.04 6.91 2.77
CA LEU A 60 -0.44 5.74 3.54
C LEU A 60 0.21 5.79 4.93
N SER A 61 -0.60 5.68 5.97
CA SER A 61 -0.15 5.69 7.36
C SER A 61 -1.03 4.77 8.22
N VAL A 62 -0.69 4.64 9.50
CA VAL A 62 -1.48 3.90 10.48
C VAL A 62 -2.02 4.89 11.50
N LYS A 63 -3.33 4.84 11.78
CA LYS A 63 -3.97 5.81 12.68
C LYS A 63 -3.39 5.77 14.10
N THR A 64 -3.06 4.58 14.61
CA THR A 64 -2.54 4.32 15.96
C THR A 64 -1.68 3.06 15.96
N LEU A 65 -0.71 2.93 16.86
CA LEU A 65 0.17 1.75 16.92
C LEU A 65 -0.46 0.59 17.70
N PHE A 66 -1.55 0.01 17.17
CA PHE A 66 -2.23 -1.17 17.72
C PHE A 66 -2.57 -2.17 16.62
N ARG A 67 -2.66 -3.46 16.97
CA ARG A 67 -2.76 -4.60 16.02
C ARG A 67 -3.91 -4.49 15.01
N THR A 68 -5.01 -3.88 15.40
CA THR A 68 -6.22 -3.73 14.58
C THR A 68 -6.43 -2.31 14.12
N SER A 69 -5.42 -1.45 14.24
CA SER A 69 -5.53 -0.06 13.81
C SER A 69 -5.69 -0.02 12.29
N PRO A 70 -6.64 0.77 11.77
CA PRO A 70 -6.80 0.91 10.34
C PRO A 70 -5.58 1.60 9.72
N VAL A 71 -5.27 1.19 8.50
CA VAL A 71 -4.45 1.96 7.58
C VAL A 71 -5.30 3.10 7.03
N VAL A 72 -4.74 4.30 6.97
CA VAL A 72 -5.44 5.53 6.62
C VAL A 72 -4.60 6.37 5.65
N ALA A 73 -5.26 7.27 4.93
CA ALA A 73 -4.60 8.30 4.15
C ALA A 73 -4.46 9.58 4.99
N THR A 74 -3.25 10.15 5.06
CA THR A 74 -2.99 11.39 5.83
C THR A 74 -2.09 12.36 5.07
N SER A 75 -2.02 13.61 5.52
CA SER A 75 -1.09 14.61 4.96
C SER A 75 0.37 14.41 5.40
N TYR A 76 0.64 13.50 6.34
CA TYR A 76 1.97 13.30 6.91
C TYR A 76 2.58 11.99 6.39
N PRO A 77 3.79 12.02 5.82
CA PRO A 77 4.42 10.81 5.32
C PRO A 77 4.80 9.88 6.47
N THR A 78 4.71 8.57 6.21
CA THR A 78 5.14 7.51 7.12
C THR A 78 6.14 6.63 6.38
N ALA A 79 7.25 6.30 7.03
CA ALA A 79 8.24 5.39 6.46
C ALA A 79 7.79 3.95 6.64
N TRP A 80 7.62 3.25 5.52
CA TRP A 80 7.27 1.83 5.47
C TRP A 80 8.49 1.00 5.08
N HIS A 81 8.71 -0.09 5.79
CA HIS A 81 9.64 -1.12 5.36
C HIS A 81 8.87 -2.14 4.51
N ILE A 82 9.33 -2.39 3.28
CA ILE A 82 8.65 -3.28 2.33
C ILE A 82 9.49 -4.54 2.15
N ASN A 83 8.99 -5.66 2.66
CA ASN A 83 9.62 -6.97 2.51
C ASN A 83 9.09 -7.69 1.27
N ARG A 84 10.01 -8.20 0.43
CA ARG A 84 9.64 -9.09 -0.67
C ARG A 84 9.60 -10.53 -0.17
N VAL A 85 8.42 -11.13 -0.21
CA VAL A 85 8.22 -12.55 0.12
C VAL A 85 8.02 -13.32 -1.17
N TYR A 86 8.72 -14.45 -1.31
CA TYR A 86 8.49 -15.40 -2.39
C TYR A 86 7.54 -16.49 -1.89
N LEU A 87 6.46 -16.71 -2.63
CA LEU A 87 5.51 -17.78 -2.35
C LEU A 87 5.63 -18.82 -3.47
N PRO A 88 5.63 -20.12 -3.12
CA PRO A 88 5.77 -21.19 -4.11
C PRO A 88 4.57 -21.25 -5.06
N ASP A 89 3.37 -20.98 -4.53
CA ASP A 89 2.11 -21.06 -5.28
C ASP A 89 1.21 -19.83 -5.06
N GLU A 90 0.37 -19.53 -6.05
CA GLU A 90 -0.59 -18.42 -6.01
C GLU A 90 -1.64 -18.52 -4.89
N ASN A 91 -1.84 -19.71 -4.31
CA ASN A 91 -2.78 -19.97 -3.22
C ASN A 91 -2.12 -20.27 -1.86
N ALA A 92 -0.77 -20.30 -1.80
CA ALA A 92 -0.05 -20.52 -0.54
C ALA A 92 -0.42 -19.47 0.53
N VAL A 93 -0.91 -19.91 1.68
CA VAL A 93 -1.17 -19.02 2.81
C VAL A 93 0.16 -18.58 3.41
N PHE A 94 0.36 -17.27 3.55
CA PHE A 94 1.52 -16.70 4.23
C PHE A 94 1.11 -16.39 5.68
N TYR A 95 1.88 -16.91 6.63
CA TYR A 95 1.78 -16.54 8.04
C TYR A 95 3.01 -15.69 8.37
N GLU A 96 2.79 -14.46 8.87
CA GLU A 96 3.84 -13.63 9.48
C GLU A 96 4.25 -14.16 10.86
#